data_AF-A0A9E3QTG5-F1
#
_entry.id   AF-A0A9E3QTG5-F1
#
_cell.length_a   1.000
_cell.length_b   1.000
_cell.length_c   1.000
_cell.angle_alpha   90.00
_cell.angle_beta   90.00
_cell.angle_gamma   90.00
#
_symmetry.space_group_name_H-M   'P 1'
#
loop_
_entity.id
_entity.type
_entity.pdbx_description
1 polymer ?
#
loop_
_entity_poly.entity_id
_entity_poly.type
_entity_poly.pdbx_seq_one_letter_code
_entity_poly.pdbx_strand_id
1 'polypeptide(L)'
;MATNFAALSVAEVTCRGISVAVTLYLAQALGATGFGRIEFAFNIVFWLVLLVREGLEVIAAREIARHPQLIRPLVNHVLAVRSVLALGLLAGLVTVGMISLSHAVDRAVLALYGLMLLTTALGLDFVFRGLERVGIVAISLVVRTSLYALGVALWVSDASRIVWVPGCLVAGEACGIALVWGRYVRKFGLPRPTLRGSRSLRVFLRRGKPVYLIQVSQALIGSVDLLVVGLLSRWADVGLYSAPHRMVTAVLTFGMIFQQVVFPSLARSWRDTPAACRRSLDALVRVLMLGLVPLAVGATVLAGPLMRYLFHTEYSGAALLLAVGVWRAPLLTLAFLYQTTLIALNREAVGVRLLMAGAIGSAPLVAALRLAFGLLGGVVAILLTGLALVAAGYGRLAHEGRQPSWHHHLGHPIAASMAMVPPCLLLVRFHVLAAAAGGVVVYLLALAALGGLRREDLRTILGREPVGPLGGR
;
A
#
# COMPACT_ATOMS: atom_id res chain seq x y z
N MET A 1 7.16 -7.39 22.29
CA MET A 1 6.43 -7.49 21.00
C MET A 1 5.59 -6.24 20.71
N ALA A 2 4.70 -5.81 21.62
CA ALA A 2 3.84 -4.63 21.39
C ALA A 2 4.61 -3.32 21.14
N THR A 3 5.68 -3.05 21.89
CA THR A 3 6.55 -1.86 21.71
C THR A 3 7.27 -1.85 20.36
N ASN A 4 7.79 -3.00 19.93
CA ASN A 4 8.48 -3.14 18.64
C ASN A 4 7.52 -2.96 17.45
N PHE A 5 6.30 -3.49 17.57
CA PHE A 5 5.28 -3.34 16.52
C PHE A 5 4.76 -1.90 16.44
N ALA A 6 4.49 -1.27 17.59
CA ALA A 6 4.11 0.14 17.65
C ALA A 6 5.19 1.05 17.04
N ALA A 7 6.47 0.79 17.33
CA ALA A 7 7.58 1.53 16.74
C ALA A 7 7.63 1.40 15.19
N LEU A 8 7.36 0.21 14.66
CA LEU A 8 7.29 -0.01 13.21
C LEU A 8 6.09 0.71 12.59
N SER A 9 4.92 0.65 13.22
CA SER A 9 3.72 1.37 12.74
C SER A 9 3.93 2.87 12.74
N VAL A 10 4.52 3.44 13.80
CA VAL A 10 4.85 4.87 13.87
C VAL A 10 5.86 5.23 12.78
N ALA A 11 6.91 4.43 12.60
CA ALA A 11 7.89 4.66 11.53
C ALA A 11 7.23 4.63 10.15
N GLU A 12 6.32 3.69 9.89
CA GLU A 12 5.63 3.59 8.61
C GLU A 12 4.73 4.81 8.37
N VAL A 13 3.95 5.23 9.36
CA VAL A 13 3.12 6.45 9.29
C VAL A 13 3.98 7.68 9.00
N THR A 14 5.08 7.87 9.73
CA THR A 14 6.01 8.98 9.52
C THR A 14 6.59 8.96 8.11
N CYS A 15 7.05 7.80 7.63
CA CYS A 15 7.64 7.65 6.30
C CYS A 15 6.61 7.90 5.19
N ARG A 16 5.34 7.50 5.38
CA ARG A 16 4.26 7.81 4.43
C ARG A 16 3.96 9.31 4.41
N GLY A 17 3.94 9.97 5.55
CA GLY A 17 3.81 11.44 5.62
C GLY A 17 4.91 12.16 4.85
N ILE A 18 6.17 11.77 5.08
CA ILE A 18 7.33 12.30 4.35
C ILE A 18 7.20 12.02 2.84
N SER A 19 6.79 10.80 2.46
CA SER A 19 6.64 10.43 1.05
C SER A 19 5.58 11.29 0.34
N VAL A 20 4.45 11.57 1.00
CA VAL A 20 3.42 12.46 0.47
C VAL A 20 3.97 13.87 0.30
N ALA A 21 4.70 14.41 1.28
CA ALA A 21 5.31 15.73 1.19
C ALA A 21 6.31 15.82 0.02
N VAL A 22 7.15 14.78 -0.15
CA VAL A 22 8.09 14.71 -1.29
C VAL A 22 7.35 14.61 -2.62
N THR A 23 6.28 13.83 -2.70
CA THR A 23 5.44 13.76 -3.91
C THR A 23 4.83 15.12 -4.26
N LEU A 24 4.29 15.84 -3.27
CA LEU A 24 3.75 17.18 -3.50
C LEU A 24 4.82 18.14 -4.00
N TYR A 25 5.98 18.15 -3.34
CA TYR A 25 7.12 18.97 -3.73
C TYR A 25 7.60 18.66 -5.16
N LEU A 26 7.76 17.39 -5.51
CA LEU A 26 8.20 16.98 -6.85
C LEU A 26 7.18 17.32 -7.93
N ALA A 27 5.88 17.16 -7.63
CA ALA A 27 4.83 17.53 -8.58
C ALA A 27 4.80 19.04 -8.83
N GLN A 28 5.11 19.86 -7.81
CA GLN A 28 5.24 21.32 -7.96
C GLN A 28 6.52 21.70 -8.71
N ALA A 29 7.68 21.20 -8.29
CA ALA A 29 8.98 21.56 -8.85
C ALA A 29 9.21 21.08 -10.30
N LEU A 30 8.64 19.93 -10.68
CA LEU A 30 8.86 19.31 -11.99
C LEU A 30 7.73 19.56 -13.00
N GLY A 31 6.59 20.07 -12.54
CA GLY A 31 5.34 20.16 -13.32
C GLY A 31 4.80 18.80 -13.75
N ALA A 32 3.68 18.80 -14.48
CA ALA A 32 2.98 17.56 -14.84
C ALA A 32 3.85 16.61 -15.71
N THR A 33 4.60 17.17 -16.66
CA THR A 33 5.43 16.37 -17.58
C THR A 33 6.64 15.75 -16.88
N GLY A 34 7.38 16.53 -16.08
CA GLY A 34 8.55 16.03 -15.36
C GLY A 34 8.15 15.02 -14.28
N PHE A 35 7.09 15.31 -13.53
CA PHE A 35 6.54 14.38 -12.54
C PHE A 35 6.06 13.07 -13.18
N GLY A 36 5.41 13.13 -14.34
CA GLY A 36 4.97 11.94 -15.07
C GLY A 36 6.12 11.05 -15.55
N ARG A 37 7.26 11.62 -15.95
CA ARG A 37 8.47 10.86 -16.33
C ARG A 37 9.03 10.06 -15.15
N ILE A 38 9.18 10.69 -13.98
CA ILE A 38 9.71 9.99 -12.79
C ILE A 38 8.72 8.93 -12.28
N GLU A 39 7.42 9.22 -12.31
CA GLU A 39 6.39 8.28 -11.86
C GLU A 39 6.32 7.07 -12.80
N PHE A 40 6.38 7.28 -14.11
CA PHE A 40 6.44 6.16 -15.06
C PHE A 40 7.65 5.24 -14.79
N ALA A 41 8.85 5.83 -14.69
CA ALA A 41 10.07 5.08 -14.44
C ALA A 41 10.02 4.35 -13.09
N PHE A 42 9.58 5.03 -12.03
CA PHE A 42 9.41 4.43 -10.71
C PHE A 42 8.42 3.25 -10.75
N ASN A 43 7.29 3.37 -11.45
CA ASN A 43 6.29 2.32 -11.48
C ASN A 43 6.75 1.08 -12.24
N ILE A 44 7.44 1.24 -13.38
CA ILE A 44 8.05 0.10 -14.08
C ILE A 44 9.01 -0.63 -13.14
N VAL A 45 9.91 0.12 -12.49
CA VAL A 45 10.89 -0.47 -11.56
C VAL A 45 10.21 -1.08 -10.34
N PHE A 46 9.14 -0.49 -9.82
CA PHE A 46 8.36 -1.03 -8.71
C PHE A 46 7.87 -2.46 -9.00
N TRP A 47 7.38 -2.72 -10.22
CA TRP A 47 7.00 -4.08 -10.63
C TRP A 47 8.16 -5.06 -10.65
N LEU A 48 9.32 -4.61 -11.16
CA LEU A 48 10.52 -5.45 -11.19
C LEU A 48 11.05 -5.72 -9.78
N VAL A 49 11.00 -4.71 -8.89
CA VAL A 49 11.34 -4.84 -7.47
C VAL A 49 10.42 -5.83 -6.77
N LEU A 50 9.12 -5.84 -7.08
CA LEU A 50 8.15 -6.80 -6.54
C LEU A 50 8.58 -8.25 -6.79
N LEU A 51 9.10 -8.54 -8.00
CA LEU A 51 9.61 -9.87 -8.38
C LEU A 51 10.87 -10.27 -7.60
N VAL A 52 11.76 -9.32 -7.32
CA VAL A 52 13.00 -9.55 -6.55
C VAL A 52 12.70 -9.75 -5.05
N ARG A 53 11.74 -8.99 -4.51
CA ARG A 53 11.54 -8.83 -3.07
C ARG A 53 10.53 -9.80 -2.49
N GLU A 54 9.28 -9.71 -2.93
CA GLU A 54 8.11 -10.18 -2.16
C GLU A 54 8.04 -11.70 -1.97
N GLY A 55 8.55 -12.48 -2.93
CA GLY A 55 8.50 -13.94 -2.85
C GLY A 55 9.49 -14.53 -1.87
N LEU A 56 10.67 -13.92 -1.75
CA LEU A 56 11.73 -14.45 -0.92
C LEU A 56 11.68 -13.87 0.51
N GLU A 57 11.18 -12.64 0.67
CA GLU A 57 11.25 -11.94 1.96
C GLU A 57 10.38 -12.59 3.04
N VAL A 58 9.10 -12.83 2.73
CA VAL A 58 8.14 -13.40 3.69
C VAL A 58 8.53 -14.80 4.10
N ILE A 59 8.92 -15.61 3.11
CA ILE A 59 9.31 -17.00 3.32
C ILE A 59 10.58 -17.06 4.15
N ALA A 60 11.58 -16.23 3.83
CA ALA A 60 12.83 -16.21 4.56
C ALA A 60 12.66 -15.71 6.00
N ALA A 61 11.87 -14.65 6.22
CA ALA A 61 11.58 -14.16 7.57
C ALA A 61 10.88 -15.22 8.43
N ARG A 62 9.90 -15.93 7.86
CA ARG A 62 9.18 -17.01 8.57
C ARG A 62 10.09 -18.18 8.93
N GLU A 63 11.00 -18.55 8.05
CA GLU A 63 11.92 -19.66 8.29
C GLU A 63 12.98 -19.29 9.34
N ILE A 64 13.49 -18.05 9.32
CA ILE A 64 14.38 -17.54 10.36
C ILE A 64 13.70 -17.51 11.74
N ALA A 65 12.42 -17.15 11.79
CA ALA A 65 11.64 -17.16 13.03
C ALA A 65 11.51 -18.56 13.64
N ARG A 66 11.41 -19.61 12.80
CA ARG A 66 11.32 -21.00 13.24
C ARG A 66 12.67 -21.63 13.55
N HIS A 67 13.67 -21.33 12.73
CA HIS A 67 15.00 -21.93 12.79
C HIS A 67 16.09 -20.86 12.68
N PRO A 68 16.39 -20.13 13.77
CA PRO A 68 17.40 -19.07 13.76
C PRO A 68 18.81 -19.53 13.36
N GLN A 69 19.08 -20.84 13.44
CA GLN A 69 20.36 -21.43 13.02
C GLN A 69 20.57 -21.36 11.50
N LEU A 70 19.49 -21.22 10.72
CA LEU A 70 19.52 -21.17 9.26
C LEU A 70 19.76 -19.76 8.70
N ILE A 71 20.01 -18.73 9.54
CA ILE A 71 20.19 -17.35 9.08
C ILE A 71 21.27 -17.24 8.01
N ARG A 72 22.49 -17.72 8.28
CA ARG A 72 23.61 -17.65 7.33
C ARG A 72 23.32 -18.36 6.00
N PRO A 73 22.95 -19.65 5.96
CA PRO A 73 22.70 -20.33 4.69
C PRO A 73 21.52 -19.71 3.93
N LEU A 74 20.48 -19.24 4.62
CA LEU A 74 19.33 -18.61 3.99
C LEU A 74 19.68 -17.24 3.40
N VAL A 75 20.43 -16.41 4.12
CA VAL A 75 20.92 -15.12 3.62
C VAL A 75 21.81 -15.31 2.40
N ASN A 76 22.74 -16.27 2.42
CA ASN A 76 23.61 -16.57 1.29
C ASN A 76 22.83 -16.94 0.02
N HIS A 77 21.79 -17.77 0.16
CA HIS A 77 20.94 -18.16 -0.96
C HIS A 77 20.05 -17.03 -1.46
N VAL A 78 19.37 -16.32 -0.54
CA VAL A 78 18.47 -15.22 -0.88
C VAL A 78 19.25 -14.10 -1.59
N LEU A 79 20.43 -13.73 -1.07
CA LEU A 79 21.30 -12.75 -1.73
C LEU A 79 21.74 -13.24 -3.12
N ALA A 80 22.18 -14.50 -3.26
CA ALA A 80 22.61 -15.01 -4.57
C ALA A 80 21.48 -14.99 -5.61
N VAL A 81 20.30 -15.50 -5.25
CA VAL A 81 19.12 -15.52 -6.15
C VAL A 81 18.67 -14.11 -6.49
N ARG A 82 18.57 -13.21 -5.50
CA ARG A 82 18.16 -11.82 -5.72
C ARG A 82 19.16 -11.06 -6.57
N SER A 83 20.45 -11.23 -6.37
CA SER A 83 21.48 -10.54 -7.16
C SER A 83 21.44 -10.97 -8.63
N VAL A 84 21.32 -12.28 -8.90
CA VAL A 84 21.20 -12.77 -10.29
C VAL A 84 19.94 -12.23 -10.95
N LEU A 85 18.80 -12.29 -10.24
CA LEU A 85 17.53 -11.78 -10.75
C LEU A 85 17.57 -10.27 -10.99
N ALA A 86 18.09 -9.49 -10.03
CA ALA A 86 18.19 -8.04 -10.13
C ALA A 86 19.12 -7.60 -11.26
N LEU A 87 20.27 -8.27 -11.45
CA LEU A 87 21.18 -7.98 -12.56
C LEU A 87 20.54 -8.31 -13.90
N GLY A 88 19.85 -9.44 -14.03
CA GLY A 88 19.13 -9.81 -15.26
C GLY A 88 18.01 -8.83 -15.59
N LEU A 89 17.20 -8.45 -14.58
CA LEU A 89 16.13 -7.48 -14.75
C LEU A 89 16.66 -6.07 -15.05
N LEU A 90 17.76 -5.65 -14.42
CA LEU A 90 18.41 -4.37 -14.69
C LEU A 90 18.96 -4.32 -16.12
N ALA A 91 19.66 -5.37 -16.55
CA ALA A 91 20.17 -5.47 -17.92
C ALA A 91 19.02 -5.41 -18.94
N GLY A 92 17.94 -6.18 -18.71
CA GLY A 92 16.73 -6.15 -19.53
C GLY A 92 16.08 -4.77 -19.56
N LEU A 93 15.92 -4.12 -18.40
CA LEU A 93 15.34 -2.79 -18.28
C LEU A 93 16.15 -1.74 -19.05
N VAL A 94 17.47 -1.74 -18.90
CA VAL A 94 18.36 -0.82 -19.62
C VAL A 94 18.29 -1.09 -21.12
N THR A 95 18.29 -2.35 -21.55
CA THR A 95 18.22 -2.72 -22.96
C THR A 95 16.91 -2.26 -23.59
N VAL A 96 15.77 -2.57 -22.95
CA VAL A 96 14.45 -2.11 -23.41
C VAL A 96 14.37 -0.58 -23.39
N GLY A 97 14.87 0.06 -22.35
CA GLY A 97 14.92 1.52 -22.26
C GLY A 97 15.73 2.16 -23.39
N MET A 98 16.86 1.56 -23.79
CA MET A 98 17.68 2.03 -24.91
C MET A 98 16.95 1.92 -26.26
N ILE A 99 16.09 0.91 -26.42
CA ILE A 99 15.33 0.68 -27.67
C ILE A 99 14.06 1.53 -27.72
N SER A 100 13.33 1.61 -26.60
CA SER A 100 11.98 2.20 -26.57
C SER A 100 11.97 3.70 -26.28
N LEU A 101 12.98 4.25 -25.59
CA LEU A 101 13.00 5.67 -25.21
C LEU A 101 13.98 6.46 -26.07
N SER A 102 13.44 7.45 -26.79
CA SER A 102 14.22 8.31 -27.69
C SER A 102 15.11 9.33 -26.95
N HIS A 103 14.65 9.85 -25.81
CA HIS A 103 15.34 10.92 -25.09
C HIS A 103 16.36 10.38 -24.08
N ALA A 104 17.58 10.95 -24.09
CA ALA A 104 18.67 10.53 -23.20
C ALA A 104 18.34 10.69 -21.71
N VAL A 105 17.60 11.75 -21.36
CA VAL A 105 17.17 12.01 -19.97
C VAL A 105 16.24 10.90 -19.46
N ASP A 106 15.28 10.45 -20.27
CA ASP A 106 14.32 9.42 -19.87
C ASP A 106 15.02 8.08 -19.66
N ARG A 107 16.01 7.75 -20.51
CA ARG A 107 16.88 6.58 -20.33
C ARG A 107 17.70 6.65 -19.05
N ALA A 108 18.29 7.81 -18.75
CA ALA A 108 19.06 8.02 -17.54
C ALA A 108 18.19 7.89 -16.28
N VAL A 109 17.00 8.50 -16.27
CA VAL A 109 16.04 8.39 -15.16
C VAL A 109 15.62 6.93 -14.95
N LEU A 110 15.28 6.20 -16.03
CA LEU A 110 14.89 4.80 -15.94
C LEU A 110 16.04 3.91 -15.42
N ALA A 111 17.27 4.11 -15.93
CA ALA A 111 18.44 3.35 -15.51
C ALA A 111 18.79 3.60 -14.03
N LEU A 112 18.71 4.86 -13.57
CA LEU A 112 18.95 5.20 -12.17
C LEU A 112 17.90 4.63 -11.24
N TYR A 113 16.60 4.71 -11.59
CA TYR A 113 15.58 3.97 -10.84
C TYR A 113 15.87 2.47 -10.86
N GLY A 114 16.35 1.92 -11.99
CA GLY A 114 16.76 0.52 -12.10
C GLY A 114 17.78 0.08 -11.06
N LEU A 115 18.65 0.96 -10.57
CA LEU A 115 19.57 0.65 -9.46
C LEU A 115 18.86 0.28 -8.16
N MET A 116 17.58 0.62 -8.01
CA MET A 116 16.73 0.12 -6.92
C MET A 116 16.64 -1.41 -6.90
N LEU A 117 16.81 -2.09 -8.04
CA LEU A 117 16.85 -3.55 -8.11
C LEU A 117 18.07 -4.09 -7.35
N LEU A 118 19.22 -3.40 -7.46
CA LEU A 118 20.45 -3.80 -6.78
C LEU A 118 20.37 -3.55 -5.28
N THR A 119 19.88 -2.39 -4.86
CA THR A 119 19.67 -2.08 -3.44
C THR A 119 18.65 -3.05 -2.82
N THR A 120 17.54 -3.32 -3.51
CA THR A 120 16.55 -4.33 -3.09
C THR A 120 17.19 -5.73 -2.96
N ALA A 121 18.03 -6.13 -3.91
CA ALA A 121 18.68 -7.43 -3.89
C ALA A 121 19.59 -7.62 -2.67
N LEU A 122 20.28 -6.55 -2.26
CA LEU A 122 21.15 -6.52 -1.10
C LEU A 122 20.41 -6.33 0.24
N GLY A 123 19.10 -6.06 0.22
CA GLY A 123 18.31 -5.80 1.42
C GLY A 123 18.23 -7.01 2.38
N LEU A 124 18.57 -6.80 3.65
CA LEU A 124 18.58 -7.82 4.72
C LEU A 124 17.46 -7.64 5.76
N ASP A 125 16.45 -6.83 5.46
CA ASP A 125 15.38 -6.48 6.41
C ASP A 125 14.62 -7.73 6.91
N PHE A 126 14.50 -8.76 6.07
CA PHE A 126 13.86 -10.04 6.41
C PHE A 126 14.52 -10.78 7.58
N VAL A 127 15.84 -10.62 7.77
CA VAL A 127 16.57 -11.26 8.85
C VAL A 127 16.10 -10.70 10.19
N PHE A 128 16.02 -9.37 10.28
CA PHE A 128 15.62 -8.69 11.51
C PHE A 128 14.11 -8.76 11.75
N ARG A 129 13.30 -8.80 10.68
CA ARG A 129 11.87 -9.13 10.76
C ARG A 129 11.64 -10.54 11.31
N GLY A 130 12.36 -11.54 10.79
CA GLY A 130 12.27 -12.93 11.26
C GLY A 130 12.77 -13.13 12.70
N LEU A 131 13.74 -12.32 13.15
CA LEU A 131 14.23 -12.31 14.53
C LEU A 131 13.35 -11.46 15.48
N GLU A 132 12.22 -10.92 15.02
CA GLU A 132 11.35 -10.00 15.77
C GLU A 132 12.03 -8.72 16.28
N ARG A 133 13.19 -8.38 15.71
CA ARG A 133 13.96 -7.16 16.00
C ARG A 133 13.60 -6.06 15.00
N VAL A 134 12.31 -5.79 14.82
CA VAL A 134 11.82 -4.84 13.82
C VAL A 134 12.25 -3.39 14.05
N GLY A 135 12.74 -3.03 15.25
CA GLY A 135 13.22 -1.68 15.55
C GLY A 135 14.37 -1.21 14.64
N ILE A 136 15.32 -2.08 14.26
CA ILE A 136 16.39 -1.69 13.31
C ILE A 136 15.86 -1.47 11.90
N VAL A 137 14.83 -2.22 11.51
CA VAL A 137 14.16 -2.06 10.22
C VAL A 137 13.38 -0.75 10.19
N ALA A 138 12.71 -0.41 11.29
CA ALA A 138 12.01 0.87 11.45
C ALA A 138 12.99 2.07 11.36
N ILE A 139 14.12 2.02 12.06
CA ILE A 139 15.15 3.07 11.98
C ILE A 139 15.73 3.15 10.57
N SER A 140 16.05 2.01 9.94
CA SER A 140 16.54 1.99 8.56
C SER A 140 15.54 2.64 7.61
N LEU A 141 14.25 2.31 7.72
CA LEU A 141 13.19 2.90 6.90
C LEU A 141 13.14 4.43 7.04
N VAL A 142 13.13 4.94 8.28
CA VAL A 142 13.13 6.39 8.55
C VAL A 142 14.36 7.05 7.96
N VAL A 143 15.55 6.45 8.09
CA VAL A 143 16.80 6.99 7.52
C VAL A 143 16.72 7.06 6.00
N ARG A 144 16.29 5.98 5.31
CA ARG A 144 16.18 5.95 3.84
C ARG A 144 15.22 7.03 3.35
N THR A 145 14.03 7.10 3.95
CA THR A 145 13.00 8.06 3.56
C THR A 145 13.40 9.50 3.86
N SER A 146 14.05 9.76 5.00
CA SER A 146 14.50 11.11 5.37
C SER A 146 15.64 11.59 4.48
N LEU A 147 16.63 10.72 4.18
CA LEU A 147 17.72 11.06 3.27
C LEU A 147 17.23 11.30 1.84
N TYR A 148 16.27 10.51 1.36
CA TYR A 148 15.62 10.77 0.08
C TYR A 148 14.93 12.14 0.08
N ALA A 149 14.13 12.43 1.12
CA ALA A 149 13.42 13.70 1.22
C ALA A 149 14.37 14.91 1.29
N LEU A 150 15.41 14.83 2.12
CA LEU A 150 16.43 15.87 2.23
C LEU A 150 17.18 16.06 0.92
N GLY A 151 17.58 14.97 0.25
CA GLY A 151 18.27 15.05 -1.03
C GLY A 151 17.42 15.69 -2.12
N VAL A 152 16.14 15.32 -2.19
CA VAL A 152 15.19 15.95 -3.12
C VAL A 152 15.01 17.43 -2.82
N ALA A 153 14.80 17.81 -1.55
CA ALA A 153 14.59 19.20 -1.16
C ALA A 153 15.82 20.10 -1.43
N LEU A 154 17.04 19.56 -1.31
CA LEU A 154 18.28 20.31 -1.50
C LEU A 154 18.72 20.40 -2.97
N TRP A 155 18.53 19.33 -3.75
CA TRP A 155 19.13 19.23 -5.09
C TRP A 155 18.13 19.30 -6.26
N VAL A 156 16.83 19.13 -6.01
CA VAL A 156 15.80 19.11 -7.07
C VAL A 156 14.96 20.37 -6.97
N SER A 157 15.39 21.45 -7.62
CA SER A 157 14.61 22.68 -7.72
C SER A 157 13.71 22.73 -8.95
N ASP A 158 14.15 22.13 -10.06
CA ASP A 158 13.52 22.27 -11.38
C ASP A 158 13.64 21.01 -12.23
N ALA A 159 12.90 20.96 -13.34
CA ALA A 159 12.89 19.85 -14.29
C ALA A 159 14.26 19.52 -14.92
N SER A 160 15.20 20.46 -14.97
CA SER A 160 16.57 20.21 -15.46
C SER A 160 17.35 19.24 -14.57
N ARG A 161 16.99 19.15 -13.29
CA ARG A 161 17.64 18.30 -12.28
C ARG A 161 16.87 17.00 -12.00
N ILE A 162 15.94 16.62 -12.87
CA ILE A 162 15.09 15.42 -12.73
C ILE A 162 15.86 14.13 -12.46
N VAL A 163 17.09 14.01 -12.98
CA VAL A 163 17.99 12.85 -12.80
C VAL A 163 18.42 12.68 -11.33
N TRP A 164 18.46 13.76 -10.54
CA TRP A 164 18.80 13.70 -9.13
C TRP A 164 17.70 13.05 -8.28
N VAL A 165 16.45 13.01 -8.75
CA VAL A 165 15.34 12.36 -8.02
C VAL A 165 15.63 10.87 -7.75
N PRO A 166 15.83 10.01 -8.77
CA PRO A 166 16.22 8.63 -8.52
C PRO A 166 17.60 8.49 -7.89
N GLY A 167 18.54 9.41 -8.16
CA GLY A 167 19.86 9.41 -7.51
C GLY A 167 19.75 9.53 -5.98
N CYS A 168 18.95 10.48 -5.49
CA CYS A 168 18.70 10.66 -4.06
C CYS A 168 17.99 9.45 -3.45
N LEU A 169 17.06 8.84 -4.19
CA LEU A 169 16.35 7.65 -3.71
C LEU A 169 17.29 6.46 -3.53
N VAL A 170 18.14 6.19 -4.52
CA VAL A 170 19.13 5.11 -4.48
C VAL A 170 20.17 5.36 -3.39
N ALA A 171 20.63 6.60 -3.22
CA ALA A 171 21.53 6.98 -2.15
C ALA A 171 20.90 6.76 -0.75
N GLY A 172 19.65 7.22 -0.57
CA GLY A 172 18.89 7.00 0.66
C GLY A 172 18.74 5.52 0.99
N GLU A 173 18.29 4.72 0.02
CA GLU A 173 18.19 3.25 0.13
C GLU A 173 19.53 2.61 0.51
N ALA A 174 20.62 2.96 -0.18
CA ALA A 174 21.95 2.43 0.08
C ALA A 174 22.41 2.73 1.52
N CYS A 175 22.19 3.96 2.03
CA CYS A 175 22.53 4.33 3.40
C CYS A 175 21.75 3.51 4.44
N GLY A 176 20.44 3.33 4.25
CA GLY A 176 19.67 2.51 5.19
C GLY A 176 20.00 1.03 5.11
N ILE A 177 20.31 0.50 3.93
CA ILE A 177 20.81 -0.86 3.76
C ILE A 177 22.14 -1.02 4.48
N ALA A 178 23.06 -0.06 4.34
CA ALA A 178 24.35 -0.06 5.02
C ALA A 178 24.21 -0.13 6.55
N LEU A 179 23.22 0.55 7.14
CA LEU A 179 22.92 0.45 8.57
C LEU A 179 22.55 -0.99 8.98
N VAL A 180 21.67 -1.63 8.20
CA VAL A 180 21.22 -3.01 8.44
C VAL A 180 22.36 -4.00 8.23
N TRP A 181 23.19 -3.80 7.20
CA TRP A 181 24.39 -4.58 6.92
C TRP A 181 25.42 -4.47 8.04
N GLY A 182 25.71 -3.26 8.54
CA GLY A 182 26.64 -3.06 9.64
C GLY A 182 26.23 -3.85 10.89
N ARG A 183 24.93 -3.88 11.20
CA ARG A 183 24.37 -4.69 12.30
C ARG A 183 24.45 -6.19 12.01
N TYR A 184 24.19 -6.60 10.76
CA TYR A 184 24.26 -8.01 10.35
C TYR A 184 25.70 -8.54 10.44
N VAL A 185 26.66 -7.87 9.81
CA VAL A 185 28.06 -8.30 9.73
C VAL A 185 28.69 -8.38 11.12
N ARG A 186 28.41 -7.42 12.02
CA ARG A 186 28.89 -7.47 13.41
C ARG A 186 28.38 -8.69 14.18
N LYS A 187 27.17 -9.16 13.88
CA LYS A 187 26.54 -10.27 14.63
C LYS A 187 26.77 -11.65 13.98
N PHE A 188 26.78 -11.70 12.65
CA PHE A 188 26.76 -12.94 11.89
C PHE A 188 27.95 -13.08 10.93
N GLY A 189 28.86 -12.12 10.85
CA GLY A 189 29.97 -12.12 9.89
C GLY A 189 29.52 -11.81 8.45
N LEU A 190 30.49 -11.77 7.54
CA LEU A 190 30.22 -11.51 6.12
C LEU A 190 29.49 -12.71 5.48
N PRO A 191 28.35 -12.47 4.80
CA PRO A 191 27.68 -13.52 4.04
C PRO A 191 28.52 -13.90 2.82
N ARG A 192 28.41 -15.16 2.41
CA ARG A 192 29.07 -15.69 1.21
C ARG A 192 27.97 -16.18 0.28
N PRO A 193 27.49 -15.36 -0.67
CA PRO A 193 26.40 -15.73 -1.56
C PRO A 193 26.71 -17.04 -2.29
N THR A 194 25.82 -18.04 -2.16
CA THR A 194 25.98 -19.33 -2.82
C THR A 194 24.64 -19.82 -3.35
N LEU A 195 24.66 -20.45 -4.53
CA LEU A 195 23.51 -21.14 -5.11
C LEU A 195 23.43 -22.63 -4.69
N ARG A 196 24.32 -23.07 -3.80
CA ARG A 196 24.46 -24.47 -3.37
C ARG A 196 23.43 -24.84 -2.30
N GLY A 197 22.34 -25.50 -2.70
CA GLY A 197 21.30 -25.97 -1.77
C GLY A 197 19.84 -25.75 -2.20
N SER A 198 19.58 -25.58 -3.51
CA SER A 198 18.26 -25.20 -4.04
C SER A 198 17.09 -26.13 -3.68
N ARG A 199 17.35 -27.37 -3.25
CA ARG A 199 16.33 -28.36 -2.87
C ARG A 199 15.56 -27.96 -1.61
N SER A 200 16.25 -27.42 -0.60
CA SER A 200 15.63 -26.98 0.66
C SER A 200 14.77 -25.73 0.41
N LEU A 201 15.30 -24.76 -0.34
CA LEU A 201 14.57 -23.56 -0.76
C LEU A 201 13.32 -23.88 -1.59
N ARG A 202 13.35 -24.91 -2.45
CA ARG A 202 12.19 -25.34 -3.25
C ARG A 202 11.03 -25.85 -2.38
N VAL A 203 11.33 -26.57 -1.31
CA VAL A 203 10.31 -27.04 -0.35
C VAL A 203 9.71 -25.85 0.41
N PHE A 204 10.53 -24.87 0.79
CA PHE A 204 10.06 -23.63 1.44
C PHE A 204 9.20 -22.76 0.50
N LEU A 205 9.62 -22.62 -0.75
CA LEU A 205 8.86 -21.91 -1.79
C LEU A 205 7.47 -22.52 -2.01
N ARG A 206 7.33 -23.85 -1.93
CA ARG A 206 6.02 -24.52 -2.01
C ARG A 206 5.11 -24.15 -0.83
N ARG A 207 5.63 -24.09 0.40
CA ARG A 207 4.85 -23.79 1.61
C ARG A 207 4.49 -22.31 1.77
N GLY A 208 5.28 -21.40 1.21
CA GLY A 208 5.04 -19.96 1.23
C GLY A 208 4.23 -19.41 0.06
N LYS A 209 3.95 -20.25 -0.95
CA LYS A 209 3.28 -19.86 -2.20
C LYS A 209 1.96 -19.09 -2.00
N PRO A 210 1.02 -19.49 -1.13
CA PRO A 210 -0.26 -18.78 -0.97
C PRO A 210 -0.06 -17.33 -0.52
N VAL A 211 0.77 -17.11 0.51
CA VAL A 211 1.05 -15.78 1.07
C VAL A 211 1.73 -14.89 0.03
N TYR A 212 2.68 -15.44 -0.72
CA TYR A 212 3.32 -14.71 -1.82
C TYR A 212 2.30 -14.28 -2.89
N LEU A 213 1.44 -15.21 -3.33
CA LEU A 213 0.43 -14.91 -4.34
C LEU A 213 -0.56 -13.84 -3.86
N ILE A 214 -0.93 -13.85 -2.58
CA ILE A 214 -1.78 -12.81 -1.98
C ILE A 214 -1.11 -11.44 -2.08
N GLN A 215 0.12 -11.30 -1.59
CA GLN A 215 0.80 -10.01 -1.59
C GLN A 215 1.06 -9.47 -2.99
N VAL A 216 1.50 -10.34 -3.92
CA VAL A 216 1.71 -9.95 -5.31
C VAL A 216 0.39 -9.56 -5.97
N SER A 217 -0.70 -10.29 -5.72
CA SER A 217 -2.01 -9.93 -6.26
C SER A 217 -2.50 -8.59 -5.72
N GLN A 218 -2.33 -8.32 -4.42
CA GLN A 218 -2.70 -7.04 -3.82
C GLN A 218 -1.89 -5.88 -4.38
N ALA A 219 -0.58 -6.08 -4.55
CA ALA A 219 0.29 -5.10 -5.21
C ALA A 219 -0.14 -4.86 -6.66
N LEU A 220 -0.41 -5.93 -7.42
CA LEU A 220 -1.01 -5.91 -8.77
C LEU A 220 -2.24 -5.02 -8.82
N ILE A 221 -3.26 -5.34 -8.02
CA ILE A 221 -4.52 -4.60 -7.99
C ILE A 221 -4.31 -3.12 -7.61
N GLY A 222 -3.36 -2.83 -6.72
CA GLY A 222 -3.13 -1.47 -6.20
C GLY A 222 -2.44 -0.51 -7.17
N SER A 223 -1.61 -1.03 -8.09
CA SER A 223 -0.71 -0.19 -8.90
C SER A 223 -0.75 -0.48 -10.41
N VAL A 224 -1.47 -1.50 -10.86
CA VAL A 224 -1.47 -1.91 -12.29
C VAL A 224 -2.06 -0.83 -13.18
N ASP A 225 -2.98 -0.04 -12.65
CA ASP A 225 -3.60 1.07 -13.36
C ASP A 225 -2.56 2.11 -13.79
N LEU A 226 -1.66 2.44 -12.88
CA LEU A 226 -0.60 3.40 -13.10
C LEU A 226 0.40 2.91 -14.16
N LEU A 227 0.70 1.60 -14.19
CA LEU A 227 1.53 0.99 -15.23
C LEU A 227 0.86 1.06 -16.61
N VAL A 228 -0.39 0.61 -16.71
CA VAL A 228 -1.12 0.57 -17.97
C VAL A 228 -1.38 1.98 -18.51
N VAL A 229 -1.81 2.91 -17.66
CA VAL A 229 -1.96 4.32 -18.02
C VAL A 229 -0.62 4.92 -18.45
N GLY A 230 0.46 4.57 -17.75
CA GLY A 230 1.83 4.94 -18.09
C GLY A 230 2.26 4.53 -19.50
N LEU A 231 1.94 3.29 -19.89
CA LEU A 231 2.30 2.74 -21.21
C LEU A 231 1.43 3.29 -22.34
N LEU A 232 0.20 3.73 -22.04
CA LEU A 232 -0.80 4.17 -23.04
C LEU A 232 -0.97 5.69 -23.13
N SER A 233 -0.23 6.47 -22.33
CA SER A 233 -0.43 7.92 -22.23
C SER A 233 0.87 8.70 -22.38
N ARG A 234 0.74 10.01 -22.65
CA ARG A 234 1.88 10.93 -22.68
C ARG A 234 2.33 11.27 -21.27
N TRP A 235 3.58 11.71 -21.11
CA TRP A 235 4.15 12.04 -19.80
C TRP A 235 3.30 13.01 -18.96
N ALA A 236 2.74 14.06 -19.58
CA ALA A 236 1.88 15.00 -18.87
C ALA A 236 0.63 14.32 -18.28
N ASP A 237 -0.03 13.46 -19.05
CA ASP A 237 -1.20 12.69 -18.61
C ASP A 237 -0.86 11.72 -17.48
N VAL A 238 0.33 11.10 -17.55
CA VAL A 238 0.84 10.24 -16.47
C VAL A 238 1.04 11.05 -15.20
N GLY A 239 1.57 12.27 -15.29
CA GLY A 239 1.70 13.17 -14.13
C GLY A 239 0.37 13.55 -13.52
N LEU A 240 -0.62 13.93 -14.35
CA LEU A 240 -1.98 14.24 -13.94
C LEU A 240 -2.68 13.07 -13.26
N TYR A 241 -2.41 11.84 -13.71
CA TYR A 241 -2.95 10.62 -13.13
C TYR A 241 -2.23 10.21 -11.84
N SER A 242 -0.90 10.34 -11.80
CA SER A 242 -0.05 9.85 -10.71
C SER A 242 -0.21 10.69 -9.44
N ALA A 243 -0.35 12.01 -9.55
CA ALA A 243 -0.47 12.90 -8.39
C ALA A 243 -1.66 12.53 -7.47
N PRO A 244 -2.91 12.46 -7.96
CA PRO A 244 -4.04 12.04 -7.14
C PRO A 244 -3.93 10.56 -6.73
N HIS A 245 -3.38 9.70 -7.59
CA HIS A 245 -3.15 8.28 -7.25
C HIS A 245 -2.27 8.11 -6.00
N ARG A 246 -1.19 8.90 -5.88
CA ARG A 246 -0.30 8.88 -4.71
C ARG A 246 -0.99 9.32 -3.43
N MET A 247 -1.81 10.37 -3.50
CA MET A 247 -2.61 10.82 -2.35
C MET A 247 -3.56 9.73 -1.86
N VAL A 248 -4.25 9.06 -2.80
CA VAL A 248 -5.18 7.98 -2.48
C VAL A 248 -4.46 6.73 -1.96
N THR A 249 -3.28 6.42 -2.50
CA THR A 249 -2.45 5.30 -2.04
C THR A 249 -1.95 5.50 -0.61
N ALA A 250 -1.68 6.74 -0.20
CA ALA A 250 -1.37 7.04 1.19
C ALA A 250 -2.54 6.66 2.12
N VAL A 251 -3.77 7.07 1.77
CA VAL A 251 -5.00 6.71 2.49
C VAL A 251 -5.21 5.18 2.57
N LEU A 252 -5.07 4.49 1.43
CA LEU A 252 -5.15 3.02 1.36
C LEU A 252 -4.17 2.33 2.33
N THR A 253 -2.95 2.85 2.42
CA THR A 253 -1.91 2.29 3.28
C THR A 253 -2.29 2.40 4.76
N PHE A 254 -2.89 3.52 5.19
CA PHE A 254 -3.40 3.66 6.56
C PHE A 254 -4.45 2.58 6.88
N GLY A 255 -5.36 2.31 5.93
CA GLY A 255 -6.33 1.22 6.06
C GLY A 255 -5.68 -0.15 6.23
N MET A 256 -4.59 -0.43 5.49
CA MET A 256 -3.83 -1.68 5.61
C MET A 256 -3.07 -1.79 6.94
N ILE A 257 -2.45 -0.71 7.43
CA ILE A 257 -1.78 -0.69 8.73
C ILE A 257 -2.79 -0.99 9.84
N PHE A 258 -3.97 -0.36 9.79
CA PHE A 258 -5.04 -0.63 10.74
C PHE A 258 -5.43 -2.12 10.73
N GLN A 259 -5.60 -2.71 9.56
CA GLN A 259 -5.86 -4.15 9.43
C GLN A 259 -4.75 -5.00 10.06
N GLN A 260 -3.48 -4.71 9.79
CA GLN A 260 -2.36 -5.47 10.36
C GLN A 260 -2.32 -5.41 11.89
N VAL A 261 -2.71 -4.27 12.49
CA VAL A 261 -2.74 -4.08 13.95
C VAL A 261 -3.91 -4.84 14.58
N VAL A 262 -5.11 -4.73 13.99
CA VAL A 262 -6.36 -5.20 14.60
C VAL A 262 -6.68 -6.66 14.23
N PHE A 263 -6.16 -7.16 13.11
CA PHE A 263 -6.42 -8.53 12.66
C PHE A 263 -5.97 -9.62 13.66
N PRO A 264 -4.77 -9.57 14.27
CA PRO A 264 -4.33 -10.63 15.20
C PRO A 264 -5.13 -10.71 16.50
N SER A 265 -5.67 -9.58 17.01
CA SER A 265 -6.55 -9.60 18.19
C SER A 265 -7.87 -10.25 17.85
N LEU A 266 -8.45 -9.96 16.69
CA LEU A 266 -9.74 -10.50 16.28
C LEU A 266 -9.65 -11.95 15.81
N ALA A 267 -8.59 -12.34 15.11
CA ALA A 267 -8.36 -13.73 14.70
C ALA A 267 -8.29 -14.71 15.91
N ARG A 268 -7.91 -14.22 17.10
CA ARG A 268 -7.97 -15.02 18.34
C ARG A 268 -9.41 -15.23 18.83
N SER A 269 -10.27 -14.22 18.72
CA SER A 269 -11.71 -14.31 19.05
C SER A 269 -12.53 -15.15 18.04
N TRP A 270 -11.98 -15.43 16.85
CA TRP A 270 -12.69 -16.10 15.77
C TRP A 270 -12.76 -17.63 15.89
N ARG A 271 -12.00 -18.23 16.82
CA ARG A 271 -11.89 -19.69 16.94
C ARG A 271 -13.08 -20.36 17.61
N ASP A 272 -13.93 -19.60 18.29
CA ASP A 272 -14.94 -20.18 19.17
C ASP A 272 -16.26 -20.50 18.46
N THR A 273 -16.85 -19.54 17.74
CA THR A 273 -18.14 -19.75 17.05
C THR A 273 -18.28 -18.93 15.76
N PRO A 274 -19.07 -19.40 14.77
CA PRO A 274 -19.42 -18.60 13.57
C PRO A 274 -20.04 -17.23 13.92
N ALA A 275 -20.82 -17.17 15.00
CA ALA A 275 -21.44 -15.93 15.48
C ALA A 275 -20.42 -14.94 16.06
N ALA A 276 -19.39 -15.42 16.77
CA ALA A 276 -18.28 -14.57 17.23
C ALA A 276 -17.46 -14.04 16.05
N CYS A 277 -17.19 -14.88 15.04
CA CYS A 277 -16.52 -14.46 13.81
C CYS A 277 -17.29 -13.36 13.07
N ARG A 278 -18.61 -13.52 12.91
CA ARG A 278 -19.47 -12.50 12.29
C ARG A 278 -19.45 -11.18 13.07
N ARG A 279 -19.60 -11.22 14.40
CA ARG A 279 -19.55 -10.03 15.26
C ARG A 279 -18.23 -9.27 15.12
N SER A 280 -17.11 -9.98 15.15
CA SER A 280 -15.79 -9.37 15.01
C SER A 280 -15.54 -8.81 13.60
N LEU A 281 -16.04 -9.48 12.55
CA LEU A 281 -15.98 -8.97 11.18
C LEU A 281 -16.88 -7.72 11.03
N ASP A 282 -18.08 -7.73 11.58
CA ASP A 282 -19.01 -6.60 11.59
C ASP A 282 -18.38 -5.37 12.27
N ALA A 283 -17.73 -5.56 13.42
CA ALA A 283 -17.02 -4.49 14.11
C ALA A 283 -15.88 -3.89 13.26
N LEU A 284 -15.09 -4.73 12.58
CA LEU A 284 -14.03 -4.27 11.67
C LEU A 284 -14.58 -3.47 10.49
N VAL A 285 -15.59 -4.02 9.81
CA VAL A 285 -16.22 -3.36 8.66
C VAL A 285 -16.79 -2.02 9.10
N ARG A 286 -17.49 -1.98 10.24
CA ARG A 286 -18.05 -0.75 10.79
C ARG A 286 -16.97 0.31 11.04
N VAL A 287 -15.89 -0.03 11.74
CA VAL A 287 -14.81 0.94 12.05
C VAL A 287 -14.12 1.43 10.78
N LEU A 288 -13.86 0.54 9.83
CA LEU A 288 -13.27 0.93 8.55
C LEU A 288 -14.19 1.86 7.76
N MET A 289 -15.49 1.59 7.73
CA MET A 289 -16.45 2.45 7.03
C MET A 289 -16.65 3.79 7.74
N LEU A 290 -16.61 3.82 9.08
CA LEU A 290 -16.61 5.06 9.86
C LEU A 290 -15.39 5.94 9.56
N GLY A 291 -14.23 5.37 9.27
CA GLY A 291 -13.05 6.15 8.89
C GLY A 291 -12.99 6.52 7.40
N LEU A 292 -13.18 5.54 6.53
CA LEU A 292 -12.86 5.67 5.10
C LEU A 292 -13.98 6.32 4.27
N VAL A 293 -15.25 6.16 4.64
CA VAL A 293 -16.38 6.79 3.93
C VAL A 293 -16.37 8.32 4.05
N PRO A 294 -16.30 8.93 5.25
CA PRO A 294 -16.26 10.39 5.34
C PRO A 294 -15.01 10.96 4.69
N LEU A 295 -13.88 10.26 4.77
CA LEU A 295 -12.66 10.64 4.08
C LEU A 295 -12.86 10.64 2.56
N ALA A 296 -13.52 9.62 2.01
CA ALA A 296 -13.85 9.57 0.59
C ALA A 296 -14.79 10.69 0.17
N VAL A 297 -15.89 10.90 0.91
CA VAL A 297 -16.86 11.98 0.63
C VAL A 297 -16.19 13.35 0.73
N GLY A 298 -15.41 13.60 1.78
CA GLY A 298 -14.69 14.86 1.98
C GLY A 298 -13.68 15.12 0.86
N ALA A 299 -12.90 14.11 0.48
CA ALA A 299 -11.95 14.23 -0.63
C ALA A 299 -12.65 14.44 -1.98
N THR A 300 -13.82 13.82 -2.22
CA THR A 300 -14.64 14.05 -3.41
C THR A 300 -15.15 15.49 -3.48
N VAL A 301 -15.75 16.00 -2.40
CA VAL A 301 -16.29 17.37 -2.34
C VAL A 301 -15.18 18.41 -2.46
N LEU A 302 -14.05 18.17 -1.81
CA LEU A 302 -12.92 19.10 -1.79
C LEU A 302 -11.92 18.85 -2.92
N ALA A 303 -12.18 17.95 -3.87
CA ALA A 303 -11.17 17.53 -4.85
C ALA A 303 -10.60 18.69 -5.68
N GLY A 304 -11.47 19.51 -6.28
CA GLY A 304 -11.04 20.67 -7.07
C GLY A 304 -10.26 21.71 -6.25
N PRO A 305 -10.78 22.17 -5.10
CA PRO A 305 -10.06 23.05 -4.20
C PRO A 305 -8.75 22.47 -3.67
N LEU A 306 -8.71 21.19 -3.29
CA LEU A 306 -7.48 20.51 -2.85
C LEU A 306 -6.44 20.45 -3.95
N MET A 307 -6.82 20.08 -5.17
CA MET A 307 -5.88 20.04 -6.29
C MET A 307 -5.31 21.42 -6.60
N ARG A 308 -6.12 22.48 -6.54
CA ARG A 308 -5.64 23.87 -6.74
C ARG A 308 -4.76 24.40 -5.60
N TYR A 309 -5.01 23.96 -4.37
CA TYR A 309 -4.23 24.37 -3.20
C TYR A 309 -2.90 23.64 -3.12
N LEU A 310 -2.88 22.34 -3.42
CA LEU A 310 -1.71 21.46 -3.28
C LEU A 310 -0.85 21.41 -4.54
N PHE A 311 -1.40 21.70 -5.72
CA PHE A 311 -0.68 21.60 -6.99
C PHE A 311 -0.89 22.85 -7.84
N HIS A 312 0.02 23.10 -8.79
CA HIS A 312 -0.08 24.20 -9.74
C HIS A 312 -1.29 24.07 -10.69
N THR A 313 -1.60 25.14 -11.40
CA THR A 313 -2.74 25.24 -12.35
C THR A 313 -2.72 24.17 -13.44
N GLU A 314 -1.55 23.62 -13.78
CA GLU A 314 -1.39 22.49 -14.69
C GLU A 314 -2.20 21.26 -14.27
N TYR A 315 -2.47 21.07 -12.97
CA TYR A 315 -3.20 19.92 -12.43
C TYR A 315 -4.72 20.11 -12.32
N SER A 316 -5.26 21.19 -12.88
CA SER A 316 -6.70 21.50 -12.83
C SER A 316 -7.59 20.37 -13.37
N GLY A 317 -7.14 19.64 -14.40
CA GLY A 317 -7.85 18.48 -14.96
C GLY A 317 -7.84 17.21 -14.09
N ALA A 318 -7.01 17.14 -13.04
CA ALA A 318 -6.87 15.96 -12.20
C ALA A 318 -7.86 15.91 -11.02
N ALA A 319 -8.65 16.98 -10.81
CA ALA A 319 -9.66 17.04 -9.74
C ALA A 319 -10.68 15.90 -9.82
N LEU A 320 -11.18 15.60 -11.02
CA LEU A 320 -12.13 14.49 -11.20
C LEU A 320 -11.47 13.12 -10.94
N LEU A 321 -10.19 12.97 -11.30
CA LEU A 321 -9.42 11.75 -11.05
C LEU A 321 -9.25 11.50 -9.55
N LEU A 322 -9.01 12.56 -8.76
CA LEU A 322 -9.00 12.47 -7.29
C LEU A 322 -10.40 12.12 -6.76
N ALA A 323 -11.41 12.87 -7.19
CA ALA A 323 -12.77 12.75 -6.67
C ALA A 323 -13.34 11.33 -6.81
N VAL A 324 -13.12 10.70 -7.96
CA VAL A 324 -13.51 9.32 -8.26
C VAL A 324 -12.50 8.33 -7.66
N GLY A 325 -11.20 8.64 -7.77
CA GLY A 325 -10.12 7.76 -7.35
C GLY A 325 -10.12 7.42 -5.87
N VAL A 326 -10.50 8.35 -4.99
CA VAL A 326 -10.49 8.12 -3.53
C VAL A 326 -11.38 6.95 -3.11
N TRP A 327 -12.46 6.67 -3.85
CA TRP A 327 -13.37 5.56 -3.56
C TRP A 327 -12.72 4.17 -3.66
N ARG A 328 -11.54 4.06 -4.28
CA ARG A 328 -10.78 2.80 -4.24
C ARG A 328 -10.31 2.47 -2.82
N ALA A 329 -10.13 3.47 -1.95
CA ALA A 329 -9.69 3.28 -0.58
C ALA A 329 -10.65 2.39 0.24
N PRO A 330 -11.92 2.77 0.44
CA PRO A 330 -12.87 1.92 1.14
C PRO A 330 -13.09 0.57 0.43
N LEU A 331 -13.17 0.55 -0.91
CA LEU A 331 -13.44 -0.68 -1.67
C LEU A 331 -12.31 -1.71 -1.56
N LEU A 332 -11.06 -1.32 -1.83
CA LEU A 332 -9.94 -2.26 -1.81
C LEU A 332 -9.58 -2.67 -0.38
N THR A 333 -9.65 -1.77 0.60
CA THR A 333 -9.45 -2.14 2.00
C THR A 333 -10.48 -3.16 2.44
N LEU A 334 -11.76 -3.00 2.07
CA LEU A 334 -12.80 -3.98 2.38
C LEU A 334 -12.61 -5.30 1.61
N ALA A 335 -12.25 -5.24 0.34
CA ALA A 335 -11.92 -6.43 -0.45
C ALA A 335 -10.81 -7.23 0.26
N PHE A 336 -9.71 -6.59 0.62
CA PHE A 336 -8.59 -7.24 1.30
C PHE A 336 -8.97 -7.77 2.69
N LEU A 337 -9.88 -7.11 3.41
CA LEU A 337 -10.41 -7.63 4.66
C LEU A 337 -11.15 -8.96 4.46
N TYR A 338 -12.02 -9.06 3.45
CA TYR A 338 -12.74 -10.30 3.19
C TYR A 338 -11.81 -11.42 2.78
N GLN A 339 -10.78 -11.12 1.99
CA GLN A 339 -9.79 -12.12 1.61
C GLN A 339 -8.96 -12.62 2.79
N THR A 340 -8.48 -11.71 3.65
CA THR A 340 -7.77 -12.08 4.89
C THR A 340 -8.64 -12.89 5.85
N THR A 341 -9.93 -12.60 5.91
CA THR A 341 -10.90 -13.39 6.67
C THR A 341 -11.06 -14.80 6.09
N LEU A 342 -11.22 -14.95 4.78
CA LEU A 342 -11.28 -16.28 4.12
C LEU A 342 -10.02 -17.11 4.37
N ILE A 343 -8.85 -16.46 4.38
CA ILE A 343 -7.58 -17.12 4.70
C ILE A 343 -7.58 -17.61 6.17
N ALA A 344 -8.07 -16.80 7.10
CA ALA A 344 -8.19 -17.20 8.51
C ALA A 344 -9.18 -18.36 8.73
N LEU A 345 -10.17 -18.52 7.84
CA LEU A 345 -11.14 -19.61 7.85
C LEU A 345 -10.62 -20.90 7.17
N ASN A 346 -9.31 -21.01 6.93
CA ASN A 346 -8.68 -22.11 6.18
C ASN A 346 -9.19 -22.26 4.73
N ARG A 347 -9.74 -21.20 4.15
CA ARG A 347 -10.16 -21.13 2.74
C ARG A 347 -9.16 -20.34 1.89
N GLU A 348 -7.87 -20.45 2.20
CA GLU A 348 -6.80 -19.72 1.51
C GLU A 348 -6.84 -19.89 0.00
N ALA A 349 -7.16 -21.09 -0.51
CA ALA A 349 -7.23 -21.36 -1.94
C ALA A 349 -8.38 -20.61 -2.65
N VAL A 350 -9.48 -20.30 -1.95
CA VAL A 350 -10.55 -19.46 -2.51
C VAL A 350 -10.09 -18.01 -2.53
N GLY A 351 -9.52 -17.52 -1.42
CA GLY A 351 -9.09 -16.13 -1.33
C GLY A 351 -7.97 -15.77 -2.30
N VAL A 352 -6.96 -16.66 -2.43
CA VAL A 352 -5.88 -16.53 -3.42
C VAL A 352 -6.44 -16.51 -4.84
N ARG A 353 -7.41 -17.39 -5.17
CA ARG A 353 -8.00 -17.43 -6.52
C ARG A 353 -8.74 -16.14 -6.87
N LEU A 354 -9.51 -15.59 -5.92
CA LEU A 354 -10.22 -14.32 -6.14
C LEU A 354 -9.24 -13.16 -6.37
N LEU A 355 -8.19 -13.06 -5.55
CA LEU A 355 -7.17 -12.03 -5.71
C LEU A 355 -6.40 -12.17 -7.03
N MET A 356 -6.01 -13.38 -7.40
CA MET A 356 -5.33 -13.64 -8.68
C MET A 356 -6.23 -13.31 -9.88
N ALA A 357 -7.52 -13.65 -9.81
CA ALA A 357 -8.48 -13.31 -10.86
C ALA A 357 -8.64 -11.79 -11.00
N GLY A 358 -8.75 -11.06 -9.88
CA GLY A 358 -8.77 -9.59 -9.87
C GLY A 358 -7.48 -8.99 -10.43
N ALA A 359 -6.33 -9.49 -10.00
CA ALA A 359 -5.02 -9.03 -10.48
C ALA A 359 -4.84 -9.25 -11.99
N ILE A 360 -5.14 -10.44 -12.50
CA ILE A 360 -5.02 -10.75 -13.93
C ILE A 360 -6.05 -9.99 -14.76
N GLY A 361 -7.30 -9.89 -14.29
CA GLY A 361 -8.39 -9.21 -14.99
C GLY A 361 -8.27 -7.68 -14.99
N SER A 362 -7.57 -7.11 -14.02
CA SER A 362 -7.44 -5.65 -13.87
C SER A 362 -6.65 -4.98 -14.98
N ALA A 363 -5.54 -5.56 -15.47
CA ALA A 363 -4.73 -4.91 -16.51
C ALA A 363 -5.48 -4.76 -17.86
N PRO A 364 -6.14 -5.81 -18.40
CA PRO A 364 -6.96 -5.67 -19.60
C PRO A 364 -8.14 -4.73 -19.40
N LEU A 365 -8.79 -4.76 -18.23
CA LEU A 365 -9.91 -3.88 -17.92
C LEU A 365 -9.48 -2.40 -17.87
N VAL A 366 -8.33 -2.11 -17.24
CA VAL A 366 -7.75 -0.76 -17.25
C VAL A 366 -7.44 -0.33 -18.68
N ALA A 367 -6.80 -1.18 -19.49
CA ALA A 367 -6.45 -0.85 -20.87
C ALA A 367 -7.71 -0.54 -21.69
N ALA A 368 -8.73 -1.40 -21.63
CA ALA A 368 -9.98 -1.21 -22.37
C ALA A 368 -10.69 0.09 -21.98
N LEU A 369 -10.90 0.35 -20.69
CA LEU A 369 -11.58 1.55 -20.23
C LEU A 369 -10.74 2.81 -20.45
N ARG A 370 -9.40 2.73 -20.34
CA ARG A 370 -8.50 3.84 -20.64
C ARG A 370 -8.58 4.27 -22.10
N LEU A 371 -8.72 3.31 -23.01
CA LEU A 371 -8.87 3.58 -24.44
C LEU A 371 -10.27 4.16 -24.76
N ALA A 372 -11.32 3.69 -24.07
CA ALA A 372 -12.69 4.15 -24.28
C ALA A 372 -13.03 5.51 -23.63
N PHE A 373 -12.56 5.75 -22.41
CA PHE A 373 -12.98 6.90 -21.56
C PHE A 373 -11.83 7.79 -21.08
N GLY A 374 -10.63 7.64 -21.67
CA GLY A 374 -9.46 8.43 -21.27
C GLY A 374 -8.96 8.10 -19.86
N LEU A 375 -8.31 9.06 -19.20
CA LEU A 375 -7.71 8.87 -17.87
C LEU A 375 -8.71 8.43 -16.79
N LEU A 376 -9.95 8.92 -16.88
CA LEU A 376 -11.03 8.52 -15.97
C LEU A 376 -11.31 7.02 -16.06
N GLY A 377 -11.26 6.45 -17.27
CA GLY A 377 -11.48 5.03 -17.50
C GLY A 377 -10.51 4.14 -16.70
N GLY A 378 -9.24 4.55 -16.58
CA GLY A 378 -8.25 3.83 -15.78
C GLY A 378 -8.60 3.82 -14.28
N VAL A 379 -9.14 4.93 -13.76
CA VAL A 379 -9.61 5.01 -12.37
C VAL A 379 -10.84 4.12 -12.15
N VAL A 380 -11.83 4.21 -13.06
CA VAL A 380 -13.08 3.45 -12.98
C VAL A 380 -12.83 1.95 -13.07
N ALA A 381 -11.89 1.48 -13.89
CA ALA A 381 -11.52 0.07 -13.99
C ALA A 381 -11.09 -0.53 -12.64
N ILE A 382 -10.32 0.21 -11.83
CA ILE A 382 -9.91 -0.26 -10.49
C ILE A 382 -11.08 -0.23 -9.50
N LEU A 383 -11.99 0.75 -9.60
CA LEU A 383 -13.20 0.74 -8.79
C LEU A 383 -14.08 -0.48 -9.10
N LEU A 384 -14.27 -0.79 -10.39
CA LEU A 384 -14.99 -1.99 -10.82
C LEU A 384 -14.31 -3.27 -10.34
N THR A 385 -12.98 -3.34 -10.41
CA THR A 385 -12.20 -4.47 -9.88
C THR A 385 -12.42 -4.60 -8.37
N GLY A 386 -12.34 -3.50 -7.62
CA GLY A 386 -12.58 -3.48 -6.18
C GLY A 386 -14.00 -3.91 -5.82
N LEU A 387 -15.01 -3.40 -6.53
CA LEU A 387 -16.41 -3.77 -6.33
C LEU A 387 -16.64 -5.26 -6.60
N ALA A 388 -16.08 -5.79 -7.69
CA ALA A 388 -16.16 -7.21 -8.02
C ALA A 388 -15.52 -8.09 -6.93
N LEU A 389 -14.37 -7.67 -6.38
CA LEU A 389 -13.71 -8.40 -5.29
C LEU A 389 -14.50 -8.34 -3.98
N VAL A 390 -15.10 -7.19 -3.65
CA VAL A 390 -15.99 -7.04 -2.48
C VAL A 390 -17.21 -7.95 -2.64
N ALA A 391 -17.88 -7.91 -3.79
CA ALA A 391 -19.07 -8.73 -4.07
C ALA A 391 -18.74 -10.23 -4.02
N ALA A 392 -17.64 -10.65 -4.65
CA ALA A 392 -17.21 -12.04 -4.63
C ALA A 392 -16.80 -12.51 -3.22
N GLY A 393 -16.08 -11.68 -2.47
CA GLY A 393 -15.70 -11.95 -1.09
C GLY A 393 -16.94 -12.09 -0.18
N TYR A 394 -17.89 -11.17 -0.32
CA TYR A 394 -19.16 -11.20 0.40
C TYR A 394 -19.97 -12.44 0.09
N GLY A 395 -20.17 -12.77 -1.20
CA GLY A 395 -20.92 -13.96 -1.60
C GLY A 395 -20.32 -15.25 -1.05
N ARG A 396 -18.98 -15.36 -1.01
CA ARG A 396 -18.29 -16.51 -0.40
C ARG A 396 -18.51 -16.59 1.12
N LEU A 397 -18.47 -15.45 1.83
CA LEU A 397 -18.76 -15.41 3.26
C LEU A 397 -20.23 -15.70 3.57
N ALA A 398 -21.14 -15.31 2.67
CA ALA A 398 -22.58 -15.60 2.76
C ALA A 398 -22.86 -17.10 2.66
N HIS A 399 -22.23 -17.78 1.70
CA HIS A 399 -22.31 -19.25 1.59
C HIS A 399 -21.82 -19.98 2.85
N GLU A 400 -20.95 -19.38 3.66
CA GLU A 400 -20.48 -19.94 4.93
C GLU A 400 -21.31 -19.51 6.14
N GLY A 401 -22.39 -18.73 5.96
CA GLY A 401 -23.22 -18.21 7.05
C GLY A 401 -22.54 -17.14 7.91
N ARG A 402 -21.43 -16.57 7.43
CA ARG A 402 -20.57 -15.62 8.15
C ARG A 402 -20.57 -14.22 7.55
N GLN A 403 -21.59 -13.90 6.75
CA GLN A 403 -21.69 -12.61 6.09
C GLN A 403 -21.84 -11.44 7.08
N PRO A 404 -21.17 -10.30 6.83
CA PRO A 404 -21.38 -9.11 7.61
C PRO A 404 -22.75 -8.46 7.32
N SER A 405 -23.33 -7.79 8.31
CA SER A 405 -24.67 -7.21 8.23
C SER A 405 -24.67 -5.78 7.67
N TRP A 406 -24.41 -5.65 6.37
CA TRP A 406 -24.20 -4.36 5.67
C TRP A 406 -25.21 -3.24 5.96
N HIS A 407 -26.50 -3.57 6.05
CA HIS A 407 -27.58 -2.61 6.24
C HIS A 407 -27.50 -1.86 7.58
N HIS A 408 -26.90 -2.44 8.62
CA HIS A 408 -26.68 -1.76 9.90
C HIS A 408 -25.40 -0.92 9.95
N HIS A 409 -24.45 -1.17 9.04
CA HIS A 409 -23.10 -0.59 9.13
C HIS A 409 -22.87 0.60 8.21
N LEU A 410 -23.62 0.74 7.12
CA LEU A 410 -23.47 1.85 6.17
C LEU A 410 -24.37 3.06 6.47
N GLY A 411 -25.51 2.86 7.15
CA GLY A 411 -26.48 3.94 7.41
C GLY A 411 -25.88 5.11 8.18
N HIS A 412 -25.28 4.86 9.35
CA HIS A 412 -24.69 5.93 10.17
C HIS A 412 -23.49 6.63 9.51
N PRO A 413 -22.48 5.92 8.93
CA PRO A 413 -21.38 6.59 8.24
C PRO A 413 -21.85 7.43 7.05
N ILE A 414 -22.79 6.93 6.24
CA ILE A 414 -23.30 7.68 5.07
C ILE A 414 -24.08 8.91 5.55
N ALA A 415 -25.00 8.78 6.50
CA ALA A 415 -25.78 9.91 7.02
C ALA A 415 -24.89 10.98 7.65
N ALA A 416 -23.91 10.58 8.48
CA ALA A 416 -22.94 11.52 9.05
C ALA A 416 -22.05 12.16 7.97
N SER A 417 -21.67 11.42 6.93
CA SER A 417 -20.88 11.96 5.81
C SER A 417 -21.68 12.93 4.95
N MET A 418 -22.98 12.71 4.78
CA MET A 418 -23.86 13.65 4.08
C MET A 418 -24.03 14.96 4.88
N ALA A 419 -24.16 14.87 6.21
CA ALA A 419 -24.21 16.05 7.08
C ALA A 419 -22.92 16.89 7.01
N MET A 420 -21.78 16.28 6.65
CA MET A 420 -20.50 16.97 6.47
C MET A 420 -20.44 17.84 5.21
N VAL A 421 -21.26 17.58 4.18
CA VAL A 421 -21.13 18.23 2.87
C VAL A 421 -21.43 19.75 2.91
N PRO A 422 -22.55 20.22 3.50
CA PRO A 422 -22.86 21.66 3.55
C PRO A 422 -21.76 22.54 4.17
N PRO A 423 -21.19 22.23 5.36
CA PRO A 423 -20.13 23.06 5.94
C PRO A 423 -18.85 23.03 5.11
N CYS A 424 -18.51 21.90 4.47
CA CYS A 424 -17.40 21.87 3.52
C CYS A 424 -17.62 22.84 2.35
N LEU A 425 -18.81 22.86 1.75
CA LEU A 425 -19.13 23.75 0.63
C LEU A 425 -19.19 25.25 1.03
N LEU A 426 -19.58 25.55 2.27
CA LEU A 426 -19.60 26.92 2.78
C LEU A 426 -18.19 27.42 3.11
N LEU A 427 -17.42 26.62 3.85
CA LEU A 427 -16.10 27.00 4.34
C LEU A 427 -15.02 26.98 3.25
N VAL A 428 -15.21 26.21 2.17
CA VAL A 428 -14.25 26.16 1.06
C VAL A 428 -14.15 27.49 0.31
N ARG A 429 -15.15 28.36 0.45
CA ARG A 429 -15.10 29.74 -0.06
C ARG A 429 -14.04 30.58 0.65
N PHE A 430 -13.69 30.24 1.89
CA PHE A 430 -12.68 30.93 2.68
C PHE A 430 -11.31 30.24 2.57
N HIS A 431 -11.25 28.95 2.93
CA HIS A 431 -9.99 28.20 2.89
C HIS A 431 -10.24 26.69 2.87
N VAL A 432 -9.47 25.94 2.07
CA VAL A 432 -9.64 24.48 1.90
C VAL A 432 -9.40 23.71 3.20
N LEU A 433 -8.38 24.09 3.97
CA LEU A 433 -8.08 23.50 5.28
C LEU A 433 -9.19 23.77 6.31
N ALA A 434 -9.77 24.97 6.30
CA ALA A 434 -10.91 25.29 7.16
C ALA A 434 -12.14 24.45 6.78
N ALA A 435 -12.36 24.23 5.48
CA ALA A 435 -13.42 23.35 4.99
C ALA A 435 -13.24 21.88 5.40
N ALA A 436 -12.01 21.38 5.35
CA ALA A 436 -11.69 20.04 5.83
C ALA A 436 -11.90 19.91 7.34
N ALA A 437 -11.38 20.87 8.13
CA ALA A 437 -11.53 20.87 9.58
C ALA A 437 -13.00 20.99 10.03
N GLY A 438 -13.73 21.95 9.46
CA GLY A 438 -15.16 22.12 9.75
C GLY A 438 -15.99 20.91 9.33
N GLY A 439 -15.65 20.27 8.22
CA GLY A 439 -16.24 19.00 7.81
C GLY A 439 -16.03 17.91 8.86
N VAL A 440 -14.78 17.67 9.27
CA VAL A 440 -14.45 16.66 10.29
C VAL A 440 -15.21 16.91 11.60
N VAL A 441 -15.29 18.16 12.05
CA VAL A 441 -16.04 18.52 13.26
C VAL A 441 -17.52 18.16 13.12
N VAL A 442 -18.17 18.57 12.03
CA VAL A 442 -19.60 18.27 11.80
C VAL A 442 -19.84 16.77 11.63
N TYR A 443 -18.93 16.06 10.96
CA TYR A 443 -18.99 14.60 10.87
C TYR A 443 -18.96 13.94 12.26
N LEU A 444 -18.02 14.33 13.12
CA LEU A 444 -17.90 13.78 14.48
C LEU A 444 -19.13 14.10 15.34
N LEU A 445 -19.69 15.33 15.22
CA LEU A 445 -20.91 15.72 15.91
C LEU A 445 -22.13 14.94 15.41
N ALA A 446 -22.30 14.81 14.10
CA ALA A 446 -23.39 14.03 13.51
C ALA A 446 -23.26 12.55 13.90
N LEU A 447 -22.04 12.00 13.90
CA LEU A 447 -21.78 10.63 14.30
C LEU A 447 -22.11 10.40 15.79
N ALA A 448 -21.76 11.35 16.65
CA ALA A 448 -22.11 11.31 18.07
C ALA A 448 -23.63 11.38 18.29
N ALA A 449 -24.33 12.29 17.58
CA ALA A 449 -25.78 12.44 17.63
C ALA A 449 -26.53 11.20 17.15
N LEU A 450 -26.02 10.53 16.11
CA LEU A 450 -26.58 9.31 15.55
C LEU A 450 -26.28 8.05 16.40
N GLY A 451 -25.53 8.17 17.51
CA GLY A 451 -25.11 7.01 18.30
C GLY A 451 -24.19 6.05 17.54
N GLY A 452 -23.46 6.57 16.54
CA GLY A 452 -22.67 5.77 15.61
C GLY A 452 -21.43 5.11 16.24
N LEU A 453 -20.94 5.63 17.36
CA LEU A 453 -19.89 5.02 18.19
C LEU A 453 -20.53 4.21 19.32
N ARG A 454 -20.88 2.94 19.06
CA ARG A 454 -21.30 2.05 20.15
C ARG A 454 -20.09 1.77 21.04
N ARG A 455 -20.23 1.97 22.35
CA ARG A 455 -19.19 1.66 23.35
C ARG A 455 -18.76 0.19 23.31
N GLU A 456 -19.63 -0.69 22.83
CA GLU A 456 -19.38 -2.12 22.62
C GLU A 456 -18.29 -2.37 21.58
N ASP A 457 -18.32 -1.69 20.42
CA ASP A 457 -17.33 -1.91 19.35
C ASP A 457 -15.91 -1.55 19.81
N LEU A 458 -15.77 -0.45 20.56
CA LEU A 458 -14.49 -0.05 21.15
C LEU A 458 -14.00 -1.05 22.21
N ARG A 459 -14.90 -1.64 22.99
CA ARG A 459 -14.56 -2.65 24.01
C ARG A 459 -14.11 -3.97 23.38
N THR A 460 -14.77 -4.41 22.30
CA THR A 460 -14.39 -5.61 21.54
C THR A 460 -13.01 -5.45 20.90
N ILE A 461 -12.69 -4.27 20.37
CA ILE A 461 -11.39 -3.98 19.74
C ILE A 461 -10.26 -3.86 20.77
N LEU A 462 -10.53 -3.26 21.94
CA LEU A 462 -9.55 -3.12 23.02
C LEU A 462 -9.35 -4.40 23.85
N GLY A 463 -10.04 -5.50 23.50
CA GLY A 463 -9.88 -6.79 24.18
C GLY A 463 -10.34 -6.78 25.64
N ARG A 464 -11.22 -5.85 26.02
CA ARG A 464 -11.80 -5.77 27.37
C ARG A 464 -13.24 -6.28 27.33
N GLU A 465 -13.43 -7.56 27.09
CA GLU A 465 -14.57 -8.25 27.68
C GLU A 465 -14.14 -8.77 29.05
N PRO A 466 -14.83 -8.41 30.15
CA PRO A 466 -14.80 -9.26 31.33
C PRO A 466 -15.44 -10.58 30.89
N VAL A 467 -14.70 -11.68 31.05
CA VAL A 467 -15.27 -13.02 31.00
C VAL A 467 -16.38 -13.05 32.06
N GLY A 468 -17.63 -12.85 31.63
CA GLY A 468 -18.78 -13.08 32.49
C GLY A 468 -18.77 -14.56 32.89
N PRO A 469 -19.06 -14.89 34.17
CA PRO A 469 -18.99 -16.26 34.62
C PRO A 469 -19.93 -17.11 33.77
N LEU A 470 -19.42 -18.24 33.29
CA LEU A 470 -20.20 -19.32 32.70
C LEU A 470 -21.40 -19.58 33.60
N GLY A 471 -22.58 -19.16 33.16
CA GLY A 471 -23.84 -19.45 33.82
C GLY A 471 -24.09 -20.94 33.69
N GLY A 472 -23.65 -21.70 34.68
CA GLY A 472 -24.22 -23.00 34.97
C GLY A 472 -25.65 -22.81 35.45
N ARG A 473 -26.59 -23.37 34.71
CA ARG A 473 -27.77 -24.07 35.22
C ARG A 473 -28.40 -24.88 34.10
#